data_AF-D8F1A1-F1
#
_entry.id   AF-D8F1A1-F1
#
_cell.length_a   1.000
_cell.length_b   1.000
_cell.length_c   1.000
_cell.angle_alpha   90.00
_cell.angle_beta   90.00
_cell.angle_gamma   90.00
#
_symmetry.space_group_name_H-M   'P 1'
#
loop_
_entity.id
_entity.type
_entity.pdbx_description
1 polymer ?
#
loop_
_entity_poly.entity_id
_entity_poly.type
_entity_poly.pdbx_seq_one_letter_code
_entity_poly.pdbx_strand_id
1 'polypeptide(L)'
;MKKKAKVFDKLRGALRIAVPEGKNGLNDPGDETDMKTIEEQVGEFKAWLECEPLRKTTYIKMINQMDKYWEKLFADPILVHTSEGPVHIAPQRTNNILERLFRGEKRHGRKKSGTVSLNKMLKTILADTPLVRNL
;
A
#
# COMPACT_ATOMS: atom_id res chain seq x y z
N MET A 1 -20.05 -11.77 -6.47
CA MET A 1 -18.60 -12.05 -6.34
C MET A 1 -17.84 -11.88 -7.65
N LYS A 2 -18.10 -12.67 -8.71
CA LYS A 2 -17.31 -12.67 -9.96
C LYS A 2 -17.11 -11.30 -10.64
N LYS A 3 -18.14 -10.44 -10.70
CA LYS A 3 -18.03 -9.08 -11.29
C LYS A 3 -17.13 -8.13 -10.47
N LYS A 4 -17.14 -8.26 -9.13
CA LYS A 4 -16.29 -7.44 -8.23
C LYS A 4 -14.84 -7.91 -8.25
N ALA A 5 -14.61 -9.22 -8.35
CA ALA A 5 -13.28 -9.78 -8.53
C ALA A 5 -12.58 -9.22 -9.78
N LYS A 6 -13.28 -9.18 -10.92
CA LYS A 6 -12.73 -8.58 -12.16
C LYS A 6 -12.30 -7.12 -12.00
N VAL A 7 -13.05 -6.32 -11.25
CA VAL A 7 -12.70 -4.91 -10.98
C VAL A 7 -11.44 -4.84 -10.11
N PHE A 8 -11.38 -5.71 -9.09
CA PHE A 8 -10.24 -5.79 -8.19
C PHE A 8 -8.97 -6.28 -8.91
N ASP A 9 -9.07 -7.27 -9.79
CA ASP A 9 -7.94 -7.79 -10.56
C ASP A 9 -7.37 -6.73 -11.51
N LYS A 10 -8.23 -5.94 -12.14
CA LYS A 10 -7.81 -4.79 -12.97
C LYS A 10 -7.10 -3.71 -12.14
N LEU A 11 -7.68 -3.33 -11.00
CA LEU A 11 -7.05 -2.36 -10.10
C LEU A 11 -5.67 -2.85 -9.63
N ARG A 12 -5.58 -4.15 -9.28
CA ARG A 12 -4.34 -4.79 -8.86
C ARG A 12 -3.30 -4.80 -9.97
N GLY A 13 -3.72 -4.97 -11.22
CA GLY A 13 -2.84 -4.86 -12.39
C GLY A 13 -2.27 -3.45 -12.54
N ALA A 14 -3.13 -2.43 -12.49
CA ALA A 14 -2.74 -1.03 -12.65
C ALA A 14 -1.82 -0.52 -11.54
N LEU A 15 -1.99 -0.99 -10.29
CA LEU A 15 -1.16 -0.60 -9.13
C LEU A 15 0.02 -1.55 -8.88
N ARG A 16 0.35 -2.44 -9.83
CA ARG A 16 1.32 -3.50 -9.60
C ARG A 16 2.75 -2.96 -9.66
N ILE A 17 3.46 -3.08 -8.53
CA ILE A 17 4.91 -2.79 -8.44
C ILE A 17 5.72 -4.09 -8.33
N ALA A 18 5.10 -5.18 -7.84
CA ALA A 18 5.77 -6.47 -7.63
C ALA A 18 5.76 -7.34 -8.89
N VAL A 19 6.89 -7.98 -9.19
CA VAL A 19 7.09 -8.82 -10.38
C VAL A 19 6.06 -9.96 -10.45
N PRO A 20 5.46 -10.24 -11.63
CA PRO A 20 4.45 -11.28 -11.76
C PRO A 20 4.83 -12.68 -11.31
N GLU A 21 6.09 -13.01 -11.52
CA GLU A 21 6.67 -14.33 -11.29
C GLU A 21 7.44 -14.40 -9.96
N GLY A 22 7.46 -13.29 -9.20
CA GLY A 22 8.13 -13.20 -7.92
C GLY A 22 7.52 -14.12 -6.87
N LYS A 23 8.34 -15.00 -6.28
CA LYS A 23 7.93 -15.88 -5.16
C LYS A 23 7.83 -15.13 -3.82
N ASN A 24 8.24 -13.87 -3.80
CA ASN A 24 8.31 -13.06 -2.58
C ASN A 24 6.92 -12.62 -2.11
N GLY A 25 5.93 -12.58 -3.00
CA GLY A 25 4.53 -12.31 -2.65
C GLY A 25 4.38 -11.01 -1.86
N LEU A 26 3.77 -11.06 -0.68
CA LEU A 26 3.68 -9.90 0.21
C LEU A 26 5.04 -9.44 0.72
N ASN A 27 6.13 -10.19 0.59
CA ASN A 27 7.47 -9.76 1.01
C ASN A 27 8.28 -9.10 -0.11
N ASP A 28 7.70 -8.92 -1.29
CA ASP A 28 8.38 -8.29 -2.41
C ASP A 28 8.58 -6.79 -2.16
N PRO A 29 9.83 -6.26 -2.24
CA PRO A 29 10.07 -4.82 -2.15
C PRO A 29 9.47 -4.03 -3.32
N GLY A 30 9.12 -4.71 -4.42
CA GLY A 30 8.72 -4.08 -5.67
C GLY A 30 9.93 -3.73 -6.53
N ASP A 31 9.67 -3.48 -7.80
CA ASP A 31 10.66 -2.99 -8.76
C ASP A 31 10.71 -1.45 -8.76
N GLU A 32 11.81 -0.86 -9.25
CA GLU A 32 11.93 0.58 -9.51
C GLU A 32 11.15 0.95 -10.78
N THR A 33 9.83 0.74 -10.76
CA THR A 33 8.95 1.09 -11.87
C THR A 33 8.70 2.60 -11.89
N ASP A 34 8.75 3.22 -13.07
CA ASP A 34 8.46 4.65 -13.23
C ASP A 34 7.02 4.96 -12.78
N MET A 35 6.92 5.94 -11.87
CA MET A 35 5.66 6.32 -11.24
C MET A 35 4.66 6.88 -12.23
N LYS A 36 5.16 7.53 -13.29
CA LYS A 36 4.33 8.07 -14.36
C LYS A 36 3.58 6.97 -15.11
N THR A 37 4.24 5.83 -15.34
CA THR A 37 3.60 4.67 -15.99
C THR A 37 2.47 4.09 -15.14
N ILE A 38 2.64 4.04 -13.81
CA ILE A 38 1.59 3.56 -12.90
C ILE A 38 0.43 4.58 -12.83
N GLU A 39 0.74 5.88 -12.79
CA GLU A 39 -0.26 6.94 -12.82
C GLU A 39 -1.15 6.84 -14.08
N GLU A 40 -0.53 6.66 -15.24
CA GLU A 40 -1.23 6.47 -16.53
C GLU A 40 -2.15 5.24 -16.49
N GLN A 41 -1.64 4.08 -16.05
CA GLN A 41 -2.43 2.84 -15.94
C GLN A 41 -3.62 2.98 -14.97
N VAL A 42 -3.43 3.70 -13.87
CA VAL A 42 -4.51 3.96 -12.91
C VAL A 42 -5.51 4.96 -13.48
N GLY A 43 -5.07 5.92 -14.30
CA GLY A 43 -5.91 6.82 -15.08
C GLY A 43 -6.81 6.06 -16.06
N GLU A 44 -6.25 5.13 -16.82
CA GLU A 44 -7.00 4.25 -17.73
C GLU A 44 -8.03 3.39 -16.97
N PHE A 45 -7.64 2.86 -15.81
CA PHE A 45 -8.55 2.12 -14.94
C PHE A 45 -9.72 2.99 -14.45
N LYS A 46 -9.46 4.24 -14.07
CA LYS A 46 -10.50 5.20 -13.67
C LYS A 46 -11.45 5.49 -14.84
N ALA A 47 -10.93 5.79 -16.02
CA ALA A 47 -11.75 6.00 -17.22
C ALA A 47 -12.62 4.77 -17.55
N TRP A 48 -12.06 3.56 -17.39
CA TRP A 48 -12.80 2.31 -17.56
C TRP A 48 -13.93 2.11 -16.54
N LEU A 49 -13.77 2.60 -15.30
CA LEU A 49 -14.83 2.59 -14.29
C LEU A 49 -15.95 3.59 -14.61
N GLU A 50 -15.59 4.75 -15.16
CA GLU A 50 -16.53 5.82 -15.48
C GLU A 50 -17.34 5.58 -16.76
N CYS A 51 -16.81 4.77 -17.67
CA CYS A 51 -17.44 4.40 -18.95
C CYS A 51 -18.83 3.76 -18.81
N GLU A 52 -19.13 3.08 -17.70
CA GLU A 52 -20.46 2.50 -17.45
C GLU A 52 -21.12 3.14 -16.22
N PRO A 53 -22.32 3.74 -16.36
CA PRO A 53 -22.96 4.49 -15.28
C PRO A 53 -23.29 3.64 -14.04
N LEU A 54 -23.61 2.35 -14.24
CA LEU A 54 -23.86 1.41 -13.14
C LEU A 54 -22.56 1.07 -12.38
N ARG A 55 -21.42 1.00 -13.07
CA ARG A 55 -20.11 0.78 -12.44
C ARG A 55 -19.66 2.03 -11.69
N LYS A 56 -19.80 3.21 -12.31
CA LYS A 56 -19.48 4.49 -11.68
C LYS A 56 -20.19 4.69 -10.35
N THR A 57 -21.52 4.49 -10.32
CA THR A 57 -22.31 4.62 -9.08
C THR A 57 -21.89 3.60 -8.02
N THR A 58 -21.58 2.37 -8.42
CA THR A 58 -21.12 1.31 -7.51
C THR A 58 -19.77 1.65 -6.85
N TYR A 59 -18.84 2.26 -7.59
CA TYR A 59 -17.46 2.51 -7.13
C TYR A 59 -17.15 3.99 -6.84
N ILE A 60 -18.18 4.85 -6.76
CA ILE A 60 -18.00 6.30 -6.61
C ILE A 60 -17.18 6.68 -5.37
N LYS A 61 -17.35 5.95 -4.25
CA LYS A 61 -16.56 6.17 -3.03
C LYS A 61 -15.07 5.88 -3.23
N MET A 62 -14.74 4.89 -4.05
CA MET A 62 -13.37 4.54 -4.38
C MET A 62 -12.76 5.59 -5.30
N ILE A 63 -13.49 6.03 -6.32
CA ILE A 63 -13.07 7.10 -7.24
C ILE A 63 -12.79 8.39 -6.44
N ASN A 64 -13.69 8.79 -5.55
CA ASN A 64 -13.50 9.97 -4.71
C ASN A 64 -12.25 9.88 -3.79
N GLN A 65 -11.93 8.67 -3.31
CA GLN A 65 -10.72 8.46 -2.51
C GLN A 65 -9.45 8.56 -3.37
N MET A 66 -9.49 8.02 -4.59
CA MET A 66 -8.40 8.15 -5.56
C MET A 66 -8.17 9.62 -5.90
N ASP A 67 -9.24 10.36 -6.19
CA ASP A 67 -9.16 11.80 -6.52
C ASP A 67 -8.61 12.62 -5.36
N LYS A 68 -9.04 12.32 -4.13
CA LYS A 68 -8.57 13.03 -2.93
C LYS A 68 -7.05 12.88 -2.72
N TYR A 69 -6.49 11.73 -3.07
CA TYR A 69 -5.09 11.40 -2.79
C TYR A 69 -4.24 11.26 -4.06
N TRP A 70 -4.75 11.66 -5.22
CA TRP A 70 -4.11 11.43 -6.51
C TRP A 70 -2.66 11.93 -6.54
N GLU A 71 -2.46 13.20 -6.20
CA GLU A 71 -1.15 13.85 -6.13
C GLU A 71 -0.20 13.16 -5.13
N LYS A 72 -0.73 12.57 -4.05
CA LYS A 72 0.08 11.90 -3.02
C LYS A 72 0.43 10.47 -3.39
N LEU A 73 -0.42 9.80 -4.18
CA LEU A 73 -0.20 8.41 -4.60
C LEU A 73 0.95 8.30 -5.60
N PHE A 74 1.04 9.27 -6.50
CA PHE A 74 2.01 9.29 -7.60
C PHE A 74 3.11 10.33 -7.44
N ALA A 75 3.28 10.89 -6.23
CA ALA A 75 4.34 11.84 -5.95
C ALA A 75 5.73 11.25 -6.26
N ASP A 76 6.59 12.06 -6.87
CA ASP A 76 7.96 11.71 -7.18
C ASP A 76 8.79 11.45 -5.90
N PRO A 77 9.84 10.62 -5.99
CA PRO A 77 10.77 10.42 -4.87
C PRO A 77 11.46 11.73 -4.49
N ILE A 78 11.65 11.94 -3.18
CA ILE A 78 12.37 13.09 -2.65
C ILE A 78 13.86 12.79 -2.66
N LEU A 79 14.66 13.62 -3.33
CA LEU A 79 16.11 13.53 -3.27
C LEU A 79 16.62 14.16 -1.97
N VAL A 80 17.33 13.38 -1.17
CA VAL A 80 17.91 13.79 0.12
C VAL A 80 19.42 13.59 0.08
N HIS A 81 20.17 14.64 0.42
CA HIS A 81 21.62 14.54 0.55
C HIS A 81 21.99 14.05 1.95
N THR A 82 22.61 12.88 2.04
CA THR A 82 23.16 12.32 3.28
C THR A 82 24.68 12.35 3.25
N SER A 83 25.33 12.14 4.40
CA SER A 83 26.80 12.05 4.50
C SER A 83 27.40 10.91 3.65
N GLU A 84 26.59 9.92 3.28
CA GLU A 84 26.98 8.78 2.45
C GLU A 84 26.66 8.98 0.97
N GLY A 85 25.96 10.06 0.61
CA GLY A 85 25.58 10.38 -0.77
C GLY A 85 24.11 10.81 -0.94
N PRO A 86 23.70 11.14 -2.17
CA PRO A 86 22.30 11.43 -2.49
C PRO A 86 21.46 10.14 -2.45
N VAL A 87 20.38 10.16 -1.66
CA VAL A 87 19.43 9.05 -1.50
C VAL A 87 18.04 9.52 -1.96
N HIS A 88 17.35 8.68 -2.75
CA HIS A 88 15.97 8.94 -3.14
C HIS A 88 15.02 8.29 -2.14
N ILE A 89 14.25 9.11 -1.45
CA ILE A 89 13.21 8.65 -0.52
C ILE A 89 11.87 8.70 -1.26
N ALA A 90 11.39 7.55 -1.70
CA ALA A 90 10.03 7.44 -2.19
C ALA A 90 9.03 7.41 -1.03
N PRO A 91 7.87 8.08 -1.13
CA PRO A 91 6.78 7.86 -0.19
C PRO A 91 6.40 6.37 -0.18
N GLN A 92 6.25 5.76 1.00
CA GLN A 92 5.92 4.33 1.09
C GLN A 92 4.53 4.06 0.51
N ARG A 93 4.47 3.49 -0.70
CA ARG A 93 3.22 3.31 -1.48
C ARG A 93 2.48 2.02 -1.17
N THR A 94 3.23 0.97 -0.85
CA THR A 94 2.66 -0.24 -0.28
C THR A 94 2.80 -0.16 1.23
N ASN A 95 1.75 -0.57 1.93
CA ASN A 95 1.78 -0.77 3.38
C ASN A 95 2.72 -1.93 3.74
N ASN A 96 3.72 -2.29 2.94
CA ASN A 96 4.41 -3.56 3.09
C ASN A 96 5.31 -3.55 4.32
N ILE A 97 6.05 -2.46 4.56
CA ILE A 97 6.89 -2.31 5.75
C ILE A 97 6.03 -2.18 7.01
N LEU A 98 5.04 -1.27 7.00
CA LEU A 98 4.11 -1.07 8.12
C LEU A 98 3.21 -2.29 8.38
N GLU A 99 2.68 -2.95 7.36
CA GLU A 99 1.91 -4.19 7.48
C GLU A 99 2.79 -5.34 7.96
N ARG A 100 4.03 -5.50 7.45
CA ARG A 100 4.98 -6.51 7.98
C ARG A 100 5.28 -6.25 9.45
N LEU A 101 5.53 -5.00 9.83
CA LEU A 101 5.71 -4.57 11.22
C LEU A 101 4.48 -4.93 12.05
N PHE A 102 3.29 -4.46 11.66
CA PHE A 102 2.05 -4.73 12.39
C PHE A 102 1.68 -6.22 12.39
N ARG A 103 2.03 -6.99 11.36
CA ARG A 103 1.89 -8.46 11.35
C ARG A 103 2.82 -9.09 12.36
N GLY A 104 4.07 -8.64 12.44
CA GLY A 104 5.05 -9.05 13.45
C GLY A 104 4.52 -8.78 14.86
N GLU A 105 4.11 -7.55 15.14
CA GLU A 105 3.50 -7.16 16.41
C GLU A 105 2.28 -8.01 16.75
N LYS A 106 1.40 -8.23 15.76
CA LYS A 106 0.20 -9.05 15.95
C LYS A 106 0.53 -10.50 16.31
N ARG A 107 1.50 -11.10 15.62
CA ARG A 107 1.93 -12.47 15.92
C ARG A 107 2.59 -12.56 17.30
N HIS A 108 3.47 -11.62 17.63
CA HIS A 108 4.18 -11.59 18.90
C HIS A 108 3.24 -11.40 20.09
N GLY A 109 2.32 -10.43 19.97
CA GLY A 109 1.29 -10.18 20.98
C GLY A 109 0.43 -11.41 21.23
N ARG A 110 -0.05 -12.07 20.17
CA ARG A 110 -0.84 -13.31 20.28
C ARG A 110 -0.06 -14.46 20.89
N LYS A 111 1.22 -14.62 20.55
CA LYS A 111 2.09 -15.65 21.13
C LYS A 111 2.30 -15.45 22.62
N LYS A 112 2.38 -14.19 23.08
CA LYS A 112 2.57 -13.85 24.50
C LYS A 112 1.30 -13.96 25.34
N SER A 113 0.16 -13.46 24.84
CA SER A 113 -1.07 -13.37 25.63
C SER A 113 -2.07 -14.50 25.37
N GLY A 114 -1.96 -15.23 24.26
CA GLY A 114 -2.96 -16.19 23.79
C GLY A 114 -4.27 -15.54 23.29
N THR A 115 -4.41 -14.21 23.36
CA THR A 115 -5.64 -13.50 23.01
C THR A 115 -5.66 -13.06 21.54
N VAL A 116 -6.79 -13.26 20.86
CA VAL A 116 -6.98 -12.82 19.46
C VAL A 116 -6.96 -11.28 19.35
N SER A 117 -7.51 -10.61 20.37
CA SER A 117 -7.52 -9.15 20.51
C SER A 117 -6.23 -8.66 21.17
N LEU A 118 -5.64 -7.63 20.57
CA LEU A 118 -4.42 -6.98 21.06
C LEU A 118 -4.66 -5.53 21.50
N ASN A 119 -5.92 -5.12 21.60
CA ASN A 119 -6.29 -3.74 21.94
C ASN A 119 -5.68 -3.28 23.27
N LYS A 120 -5.69 -4.16 24.28
CA LYS A 120 -5.10 -3.85 25.59
C LYS A 120 -3.59 -3.67 25.49
N MET A 121 -2.90 -4.60 24.82
CA MET A 121 -1.45 -4.56 24.61
C MET A 121 -1.01 -3.32 23.82
N LEU A 122 -1.71 -2.99 22.74
CA LEU A 122 -1.39 -1.81 21.92
C LEU A 122 -1.62 -0.50 22.70
N LYS A 123 -2.64 -0.43 23.56
CA LYS A 123 -2.90 0.73 24.41
C LYS A 123 -1.89 0.89 25.56
N THR A 124 -1.30 -0.22 26.02
CA THR A 124 -0.35 -0.22 27.14
C THR A 124 1.11 -0.24 26.68
N ILE A 125 1.38 -0.35 25.38
CA ILE A 125 2.74 -0.36 24.85
C ILE A 125 3.36 1.01 25.09
N LEU A 126 4.62 1.04 25.54
CA LEU A 126 5.36 2.29 25.73
C LEU A 126 5.48 2.98 24.36
N ALA A 127 5.30 4.30 24.31
CA ALA A 127 5.28 5.05 23.06
C ALA A 127 6.55 4.83 22.19
N ASP A 128 7.68 4.52 22.82
CA ASP A 128 8.98 4.33 22.15
C ASP A 128 9.20 2.91 21.61
N THR A 129 8.38 1.94 22.04
CA THR A 129 8.52 0.52 21.64
C THR A 129 8.44 0.29 20.12
N PRO A 130 7.54 0.96 19.36
CA PRO A 130 7.47 0.84 17.91
C PRO A 130 8.67 1.48 17.21
N LEU A 131 9.23 2.55 17.78
CA LEU A 131 10.38 3.29 17.23
C LEU A 131 11.66 2.45 17.30
N VAL A 132 11.92 1.81 18.44
CA VAL A 132 13.08 0.93 18.65
C VAL A 132 13.05 -0.32 17.75
N ARG A 133 11.86 -0.79 17.36
CA ARG A 133 11.72 -1.94 16.44
C ARG A 133 11.82 -1.58 14.96
N ASN A 134 11.78 -0.30 14.62
CA ASN A 134 11.85 0.22 13.26
C ASN A 134 13.26 0.80 12.94
N LEU A 135 14.17 0.79 13.92
CA LEU A 135 15.61 0.99 13.77
C LEU A 135 16.30 -0.37 13.57
#